data_AF-A0A3R5WIV7-F1
#
_entry.id   AF-A0A3R5WIV7-F1
#
_cell.length_a   1.000
_cell.length_b   1.000
_cell.length_c   1.000
_cell.angle_alpha   90.00
_cell.angle_beta   90.00
_cell.angle_gamma   90.00
#
_symmetry.space_group_name_H-M   'P 1'
#
loop_
_entity.id
_entity.type
_entity.pdbx_description
1 polymer ?
#
loop_
_entity_poly.entity_id
_entity_poly.type
_entity_poly.pdbx_seq_one_letter_code
_entity_poly.pdbx_strand_id
1 'polypeptide(L)'
;MFGCIEDGKIYNVSILDSYFSGATDVGGICGKSHLGTVVNCHNAGTINGTTGNSHLGIGGICGSTYRGTISDCDNTGVVNGDTYVGGICGDSTSPITRCYNTGNVSGVYRVAGICGNSGSGGYASNITNCSNSGDIRGSGTYIGGICGANFSAISYCNSMGAVSGSGDKIGGICGEDIDGKGDIKNCYYDSTVYAGDSIGDKYAYGDITGKYENVEGKTTEQYRNGEVAYLLQNGQSEEIWGQTIGTDTYPVLHGPKVYKNITYMGCNDSSDVASVSYSNEEKDVFGKHNFEDGICKYCGEKLAATVTKGDETISCVSLPEAIGYAENMPGSVVTAMEDTNTTLDINNPDSDFTIDINGHKIDDINVNNGKITIIASKTGGYVKGELDIKKDSTVTIGDVKSRERYILRVN
;
A
#
# COMPACT_ATOMS: atom_id res chain seq x y z
N MET A 1 36.54 2.53 -4.74
CA MET A 1 37.38 1.49 -5.41
C MET A 1 38.01 2.03 -6.70
N PHE A 2 37.21 2.55 -7.64
CA PHE A 2 37.68 3.26 -8.82
C PHE A 2 37.84 4.75 -8.52
N GLY A 3 38.94 5.38 -8.95
CA GLY A 3 39.15 6.81 -8.71
C GLY A 3 38.23 7.70 -9.57
N CYS A 4 38.33 7.56 -10.89
CA CYS A 4 37.47 8.24 -11.86
C CYS A 4 37.10 7.24 -12.96
N ILE A 5 35.84 7.27 -13.40
CA ILE A 5 35.41 6.62 -14.63
C ILE A 5 34.92 7.66 -15.64
N GLU A 6 35.30 7.46 -16.90
CA GLU A 6 35.00 8.32 -18.05
C GLU A 6 34.30 7.45 -19.11
N ASP A 7 32.98 7.65 -19.30
CA ASP A 7 32.12 6.79 -20.14
C ASP A 7 32.18 5.29 -19.74
N GLY A 8 32.55 5.06 -18.48
CA GLY A 8 32.77 3.74 -17.91
C GLY A 8 31.49 3.10 -17.38
N LYS A 9 31.53 1.77 -17.25
CA LYS A 9 30.40 0.94 -16.82
C LYS A 9 30.80 0.07 -15.64
N ILE A 10 30.14 0.23 -14.51
CA ILE A 10 30.33 -0.58 -13.30
C ILE A 10 29.02 -1.30 -12.99
N TYR A 11 29.07 -2.62 -12.95
CA TYR A 11 27.93 -3.49 -12.66
C TYR A 11 28.31 -4.56 -11.64
N ASN A 12 27.39 -4.90 -10.72
CA ASN A 12 27.50 -6.09 -9.86
C ASN A 12 28.75 -6.08 -8.97
N VAL A 13 29.12 -4.91 -8.44
CA VAL A 13 30.26 -4.77 -7.54
C VAL A 13 29.76 -4.65 -6.11
N SER A 14 30.27 -5.50 -5.23
CA SER A 14 29.99 -5.43 -3.79
C SER A 14 31.29 -5.21 -3.02
N ILE A 15 31.29 -4.18 -2.19
CA ILE A 15 32.33 -3.93 -1.20
C ILE A 15 31.77 -4.34 0.17
N LEU A 16 32.47 -5.23 0.87
CA LEU A 16 31.98 -5.82 2.13
C LEU A 16 32.66 -5.18 3.35
N ASP A 17 33.92 -5.54 3.59
CA ASP A 17 34.70 -5.04 4.73
C ASP A 17 35.88 -4.20 4.22
N SER A 18 35.70 -2.88 4.20
CA SER A 18 36.69 -1.96 3.65
C SER A 18 36.57 -0.57 4.25
N TYR A 19 37.65 0.19 4.16
CA TYR A 19 37.72 1.57 4.63
C TYR A 19 38.31 2.45 3.53
N PHE A 20 37.57 3.50 3.16
CA PHE A 20 38.01 4.51 2.20
C PHE A 20 38.08 5.86 2.87
N SER A 21 39.23 6.52 2.75
CA SER A 21 39.38 7.90 3.20
C SER A 21 40.12 8.74 2.18
N GLY A 22 39.62 9.95 1.98
CA GLY A 22 40.18 10.87 0.99
C GLY A 22 39.64 12.28 1.15
N ALA A 23 40.33 13.22 0.51
CA ALA A 23 40.04 14.64 0.61
C ALA A 23 39.20 15.18 -0.55
N THR A 24 38.82 14.36 -1.55
CA THR A 24 38.06 14.82 -2.71
C THR A 24 37.34 13.64 -3.35
N ASP A 25 36.04 13.80 -3.60
CA ASP A 25 35.20 12.88 -4.35
C ASP A 25 35.43 11.42 -3.93
N VAL A 26 34.95 11.09 -2.73
CA VAL A 26 35.18 9.78 -2.11
C VAL A 26 33.92 8.94 -2.25
N GLY A 27 34.06 7.76 -2.86
CA GLY A 27 33.01 6.75 -2.89
C GLY A 27 33.53 5.34 -2.74
N GLY A 28 32.72 4.46 -2.13
CA GLY A 28 33.06 3.06 -1.95
C GLY A 28 33.27 2.34 -3.28
N ILE A 29 32.42 2.63 -4.27
CA ILE A 29 32.53 2.12 -5.63
C ILE A 29 33.40 3.04 -6.47
N CYS A 30 33.00 4.29 -6.66
CA CYS A 30 33.67 5.24 -7.54
C CYS A 30 33.93 6.60 -6.87
N GLY A 31 35.05 7.26 -7.12
CA GLY A 31 35.23 8.65 -6.70
C GLY A 31 34.41 9.58 -7.57
N LYS A 32 34.69 9.56 -8.89
CA LYS A 32 33.97 10.30 -9.93
C LYS A 32 33.39 9.38 -10.99
N SER A 33 32.17 9.66 -11.43
CA SER A 33 31.56 9.07 -12.63
C SER A 33 31.18 10.14 -13.64
N HIS A 34 31.97 10.29 -14.70
CA HIS A 34 31.71 11.22 -15.79
C HIS A 34 31.20 10.45 -17.00
N LEU A 35 29.97 10.75 -17.44
CA LEU A 35 29.22 10.03 -18.48
C LEU A 35 29.06 8.52 -18.20
N GLY A 36 29.38 8.08 -16.98
CA GLY A 36 29.44 6.68 -16.62
C GLY A 36 28.14 6.12 -16.06
N THR A 37 28.07 4.80 -15.98
CA THR A 37 26.92 4.05 -15.46
C THR A 37 27.38 3.20 -14.27
N VAL A 38 26.70 3.34 -13.14
CA VAL A 38 26.93 2.53 -11.92
C VAL A 38 25.62 1.86 -11.53
N VAL A 39 25.56 0.53 -11.64
CA VAL A 39 24.32 -0.21 -11.50
C VAL A 39 24.51 -1.47 -10.66
N ASN A 40 23.53 -1.81 -9.82
CA ASN A 40 23.55 -3.03 -9.02
C ASN A 40 24.84 -3.17 -8.21
N CYS A 41 25.23 -2.11 -7.51
CA CYS A 41 26.44 -2.07 -6.71
C CYS A 41 26.11 -1.85 -5.24
N HIS A 42 26.89 -2.49 -4.38
CA HIS A 42 26.69 -2.51 -2.94
C HIS A 42 27.94 -2.01 -2.21
N ASN A 43 27.78 -1.12 -1.24
CA ASN A 43 28.84 -0.74 -0.32
C ASN A 43 28.44 -1.00 1.15
N ALA A 44 29.19 -1.87 1.83
CA ALA A 44 29.19 -2.02 3.29
C ALA A 44 30.46 -1.42 3.94
N GLY A 45 31.43 -0.97 3.13
CA GLY A 45 32.65 -0.33 3.61
C GLY A 45 32.40 1.05 4.23
N THR A 46 33.23 1.44 5.19
CA THR A 46 33.17 2.78 5.80
C THR A 46 33.83 3.82 4.90
N ILE A 47 33.13 4.93 4.67
CA ILE A 47 33.59 6.07 3.89
C ILE A 47 33.87 7.25 4.82
N ASN A 48 35.06 7.86 4.69
CA ASN A 48 35.48 9.00 5.50
C ASN A 48 36.13 10.11 4.66
N GLY A 49 35.34 11.14 4.34
CA GLY A 49 35.82 12.38 3.74
C GLY A 49 36.59 13.22 4.75
N THR A 50 37.83 13.59 4.42
CA THR A 50 38.66 14.44 5.29
C THR A 50 38.38 15.92 5.07
N THR A 51 38.50 16.71 6.15
CA THR A 51 38.20 18.14 6.15
C THR A 51 39.18 18.95 5.30
N GLY A 52 38.75 20.11 4.78
CA GLY A 52 39.67 21.15 4.26
C GLY A 52 39.37 21.77 2.89
N ASN A 53 38.46 21.23 2.07
CA ASN A 53 38.06 21.88 0.81
C ASN A 53 36.54 21.97 0.68
N SER A 54 36.05 23.06 0.07
CA SER A 54 34.66 23.51 0.18
C SER A 54 33.66 22.96 -0.85
N HIS A 55 34.03 22.00 -1.71
CA HIS A 55 33.19 21.53 -2.82
C HIS A 55 33.47 20.08 -3.20
N LEU A 56 33.17 19.12 -2.32
CA LEU A 56 33.57 17.72 -2.50
C LEU A 56 32.38 16.80 -2.29
N GLY A 57 32.16 15.85 -3.18
CA GLY A 57 31.13 14.84 -2.98
C GLY A 57 31.65 13.66 -2.14
N ILE A 58 30.99 13.34 -1.04
CA ILE A 58 31.25 12.12 -0.26
C ILE A 58 30.02 11.23 -0.33
N GLY A 59 30.16 10.05 -0.93
CA GLY A 59 29.06 9.10 -1.13
C GLY A 59 29.39 7.68 -0.69
N GLY A 60 28.40 6.91 -0.26
CA GLY A 60 28.58 5.47 -0.05
C GLY A 60 28.94 4.72 -1.34
N ILE A 61 28.28 5.06 -2.44
CA ILE A 61 28.52 4.48 -3.77
C ILE A 61 29.50 5.33 -4.57
N CYS A 62 29.15 6.59 -4.83
CA CYS A 62 29.98 7.49 -5.62
C CYS A 62 30.18 8.85 -4.95
N GLY A 63 31.40 9.40 -5.03
CA GLY A 63 31.66 10.75 -4.54
C GLY A 63 30.87 11.79 -5.33
N SER A 64 31.10 11.85 -6.64
CA SER A 64 30.34 12.71 -7.55
C SER A 64 30.04 12.10 -8.91
N THR A 65 28.99 12.61 -9.56
CA THR A 65 28.61 12.21 -10.92
C THR A 65 28.36 13.38 -11.85
N TYR A 66 28.64 13.14 -13.13
CA TYR A 66 28.37 14.07 -14.21
C TYR A 66 27.76 13.38 -15.42
N ARG A 67 26.49 13.70 -15.72
CA ARG A 67 25.77 13.23 -16.92
C ARG A 67 25.80 11.70 -17.12
N GLY A 68 25.81 10.95 -16.03
CA GLY A 68 25.79 9.49 -15.99
C GLY A 68 24.48 8.94 -15.45
N THR A 69 24.54 7.78 -14.80
CA THR A 69 23.43 7.19 -14.04
C THR A 69 23.93 6.42 -12.81
N ILE A 70 23.17 6.47 -11.72
CA ILE A 70 23.28 5.52 -10.60
C ILE A 70 21.92 4.83 -10.46
N SER A 71 21.88 3.50 -10.54
CA SER A 71 20.63 2.77 -10.30
C SER A 71 20.82 1.45 -9.57
N ASP A 72 19.80 1.02 -8.83
CA ASP A 72 19.76 -0.31 -8.20
C ASP A 72 20.94 -0.53 -7.23
N CYS A 73 21.45 0.55 -6.63
CA CYS A 73 22.62 0.50 -5.76
C CYS A 73 22.24 0.71 -4.30
N ASP A 74 23.04 0.17 -3.40
CA ASP A 74 22.77 0.30 -1.98
C ASP A 74 24.00 0.49 -1.10
N ASN A 75 23.80 1.24 -0.03
CA ASN A 75 24.83 1.50 0.96
C ASN A 75 24.36 1.09 2.35
N THR A 76 25.12 0.19 2.98
CA THR A 76 24.98 -0.21 4.38
C THR A 76 26.14 0.30 5.23
N GLY A 77 27.23 0.76 4.59
CA GLY A 77 28.41 1.29 5.25
C GLY A 77 28.19 2.70 5.82
N VAL A 78 28.93 3.04 6.88
CA VAL A 78 28.87 4.39 7.47
C VAL A 78 29.54 5.40 6.53
N VAL A 79 28.91 6.56 6.33
CA VAL A 79 29.44 7.65 5.51
C VAL A 79 29.65 8.89 6.38
N ASN A 80 30.89 9.33 6.51
CA ASN A 80 31.27 10.56 7.22
C ASN A 80 31.94 11.53 6.25
N GLY A 81 31.60 12.82 6.32
CA GLY A 81 32.27 13.86 5.54
C GLY A 81 31.91 15.26 6.01
N ASP A 82 32.47 16.29 5.36
CA ASP A 82 32.16 17.68 5.74
C ASP A 82 31.05 18.28 4.87
N THR A 83 31.25 18.27 3.56
CA THR A 83 30.39 18.94 2.56
C THR A 83 29.87 17.91 1.56
N TYR A 84 28.62 18.09 1.10
CA TYR A 84 27.93 17.24 0.11
C TYR A 84 28.06 15.76 0.45
N VAL A 85 27.41 15.36 1.53
CA VAL A 85 27.49 13.99 2.06
C VAL A 85 26.19 13.26 1.78
N GLY A 86 26.26 12.17 1.01
CA GLY A 86 25.13 11.32 0.68
C GLY A 86 25.39 9.86 1.04
N GLY A 87 24.38 9.13 1.51
CA GLY A 87 24.51 7.68 1.66
C GLY A 87 24.75 6.96 0.34
N ILE A 88 24.25 7.49 -0.79
CA ILE A 88 24.52 6.95 -2.13
C ILE A 88 25.54 7.81 -2.88
N CYS A 89 25.26 9.11 -3.05
CA CYS A 89 26.08 10.02 -3.83
C CYS A 89 26.30 11.35 -3.13
N GLY A 90 27.53 11.86 -3.08
CA GLY A 90 27.78 13.17 -2.48
C GLY A 90 27.20 14.31 -3.32
N ASP A 91 27.68 14.45 -4.56
CA ASP A 91 27.24 15.48 -5.50
C ASP A 91 26.83 14.84 -6.84
N SER A 92 25.55 14.94 -7.19
CA SER A 92 25.00 14.31 -8.38
C SER A 92 24.47 15.31 -9.38
N THR A 93 24.91 15.18 -10.63
CA THR A 93 24.25 15.78 -11.80
C THR A 93 23.73 14.69 -12.74
N SER A 94 23.38 13.55 -12.16
CA SER A 94 22.91 12.33 -12.82
C SER A 94 21.70 11.74 -12.09
N PRO A 95 20.73 11.12 -12.77
CA PRO A 95 19.63 10.44 -12.09
C PRO A 95 20.12 9.37 -11.10
N ILE A 96 19.46 9.32 -9.94
CA ILE A 96 19.62 8.29 -8.91
C ILE A 96 18.29 7.55 -8.79
N THR A 97 18.26 6.25 -9.07
CA THR A 97 16.99 5.51 -9.19
C THR A 97 17.05 4.16 -8.50
N ARG A 98 16.01 3.77 -7.76
CA ARG A 98 15.93 2.46 -7.07
C ARG A 98 17.15 2.19 -6.18
N CYS A 99 17.61 3.21 -5.47
CA CYS A 99 18.76 3.11 -4.57
C CYS A 99 18.33 3.24 -3.12
N TYR A 100 19.02 2.55 -2.20
CA TYR A 100 18.69 2.66 -0.78
C TYR A 100 19.91 2.75 0.12
N ASN A 101 19.79 3.55 1.16
CA ASN A 101 20.80 3.71 2.19
C ASN A 101 20.26 3.22 3.54
N THR A 102 20.99 2.31 4.18
CA THR A 102 20.76 1.89 5.57
C THR A 102 21.91 2.27 6.48
N GLY A 103 23.06 2.66 5.91
CA GLY A 103 24.22 3.12 6.65
C GLY A 103 24.03 4.51 7.24
N ASN A 104 24.58 4.76 8.43
CA ASN A 104 24.50 6.09 9.04
C ASN A 104 25.31 7.11 8.24
N VAL A 105 24.74 8.31 8.08
CA VAL A 105 25.36 9.41 7.35
C VAL A 105 25.61 10.57 8.30
N SER A 106 26.82 11.10 8.32
CA SER A 106 27.18 12.25 9.16
C SER A 106 27.98 13.29 8.39
N GLY A 107 27.68 14.57 8.61
CA GLY A 107 28.49 15.65 8.09
C GLY A 107 28.12 17.05 8.52
N VAL A 108 28.58 18.07 7.78
CA VAL A 108 28.40 19.47 8.17
C VAL A 108 27.41 20.18 7.26
N TYR A 109 27.64 20.22 5.95
CA TYR A 109 26.87 21.03 5.00
C TYR A 109 26.31 20.16 3.89
N ARG A 110 24.98 20.22 3.67
CA ARG A 110 24.26 19.41 2.66
C ARG A 110 24.48 17.92 2.86
N VAL A 111 23.77 17.38 3.86
CA VAL A 111 23.90 16.00 4.34
C VAL A 111 22.59 15.28 4.15
N ALA A 112 22.60 14.09 3.54
CA ALA A 112 21.40 13.30 3.37
C ALA A 112 21.60 11.80 3.18
N GLY A 113 20.50 11.06 3.31
CA GLY A 113 20.49 9.61 3.15
C GLY A 113 20.77 9.14 1.72
N ILE A 114 20.33 9.87 0.69
CA ILE A 114 20.60 9.51 -0.70
C ILE A 114 21.65 10.41 -1.32
N CYS A 115 21.38 11.72 -1.39
CA CYS A 115 22.27 12.64 -2.09
C CYS A 115 22.50 13.95 -1.32
N GLY A 116 23.76 14.34 -1.13
CA GLY A 116 24.09 15.61 -0.48
C GLY A 116 23.63 16.81 -1.33
N ASN A 117 23.98 16.80 -2.61
CA ASN A 117 23.68 17.88 -3.56
C ASN A 117 23.20 17.31 -4.89
N SER A 118 21.96 17.61 -5.32
CA SER A 118 21.37 17.02 -6.52
C SER A 118 20.97 18.08 -7.56
N GLY A 119 21.60 18.05 -8.74
CA GLY A 119 21.16 18.77 -9.93
C GLY A 119 21.78 20.16 -10.15
N SER A 120 22.94 20.42 -9.54
CA SER A 120 23.62 21.72 -9.70
C SER A 120 24.11 21.93 -11.15
N GLY A 121 24.28 23.19 -11.56
CA GLY A 121 24.86 23.53 -12.88
C GLY A 121 23.94 23.34 -14.09
N GLY A 122 22.63 23.20 -13.89
CA GLY A 122 21.62 23.15 -14.96
C GLY A 122 21.34 21.77 -15.54
N TYR A 123 21.85 20.71 -14.91
CA TYR A 123 21.57 19.32 -15.30
C TYR A 123 20.53 18.70 -14.38
N ALA A 124 19.53 18.01 -14.94
CA ALA A 124 18.53 17.32 -14.15
C ALA A 124 19.13 16.07 -13.48
N SER A 125 19.01 16.01 -12.15
CA SER A 125 19.47 14.90 -11.30
C SER A 125 18.27 14.40 -10.50
N ASN A 126 17.34 13.74 -11.18
CA ASN A 126 16.14 13.26 -10.54
C ASN A 126 16.49 12.15 -9.54
N ILE A 127 15.99 12.26 -8.31
CA ILE A 127 16.04 11.18 -7.32
C ILE A 127 14.67 10.50 -7.35
N THR A 128 14.63 9.21 -7.66
CA THR A 128 13.36 8.50 -7.87
C THR A 128 13.38 7.10 -7.29
N ASN A 129 12.31 6.69 -6.60
CA ASN A 129 12.22 5.36 -6.01
C ASN A 129 13.39 5.04 -5.08
N CYS A 130 13.77 5.98 -4.21
CA CYS A 130 14.91 5.81 -3.31
C CYS A 130 14.48 5.80 -1.84
N SER A 131 15.25 5.11 -1.01
CA SER A 131 14.92 4.89 0.41
C SER A 131 16.09 5.19 1.34
N ASN A 132 15.84 5.86 2.46
CA ASN A 132 16.84 6.00 3.52
C ASN A 132 16.31 5.48 4.86
N SER A 133 16.91 4.44 5.42
CA SER A 133 16.68 3.98 6.80
C SER A 133 17.85 4.29 7.74
N GLY A 134 18.98 4.77 7.21
CA GLY A 134 20.14 5.15 8.03
C GLY A 134 19.91 6.47 8.77
N ASP A 135 20.47 6.58 9.97
CA ASP A 135 20.42 7.83 10.73
C ASP A 135 21.27 8.90 10.08
N ILE A 136 20.74 10.12 10.01
CA ILE A 136 21.40 11.29 9.47
C ILE A 136 21.69 12.27 10.61
N ARG A 137 22.98 12.63 10.75
CA ARG A 137 23.47 13.59 11.75
C ARG A 137 24.26 14.70 11.07
N GLY A 138 23.69 15.90 11.00
CA GLY A 138 24.38 17.07 10.45
C GLY A 138 24.75 18.10 11.53
N SER A 139 25.87 18.81 11.38
CA SER A 139 26.25 19.89 12.32
C SER A 139 26.10 21.32 11.75
N GLY A 140 25.84 21.45 10.45
CA GLY A 140 25.59 22.72 9.76
C GLY A 140 24.20 22.76 9.12
N THR A 141 24.06 23.39 7.96
CA THR A 141 22.76 23.62 7.30
C THR A 141 22.47 22.64 6.16
N TYR A 142 21.18 22.52 5.84
CA TYR A 142 20.62 21.71 4.75
C TYR A 142 20.78 20.22 4.96
N ILE A 143 20.01 19.69 5.91
CA ILE A 143 20.03 18.27 6.27
C ILE A 143 18.69 17.66 5.84
N GLY A 144 18.73 16.64 4.99
CA GLY A 144 17.51 16.02 4.47
C GLY A 144 17.51 14.51 4.58
N GLY A 145 16.35 13.90 4.81
CA GLY A 145 16.22 12.44 4.79
C GLY A 145 16.66 11.80 3.47
N ILE A 146 16.30 12.43 2.34
CA ILE A 146 16.63 11.98 0.98
C ILE A 146 17.70 12.85 0.35
N CYS A 147 17.53 14.18 0.36
CA CYS A 147 18.42 15.11 -0.32
C CYS A 147 18.84 16.28 0.59
N GLY A 148 20.12 16.66 0.56
CA GLY A 148 20.61 17.81 1.35
C GLY A 148 20.15 19.12 0.72
N ALA A 149 20.62 19.39 -0.50
CA ALA A 149 20.09 20.44 -1.37
C ALA A 149 19.69 19.90 -2.73
N ASN A 150 18.49 20.28 -3.15
CA ASN A 150 17.85 19.81 -4.36
C ASN A 150 17.69 20.95 -5.38
N PHE A 151 18.05 20.70 -6.62
CA PHE A 151 17.82 21.57 -7.77
C PHE A 151 16.94 20.90 -8.85
N SER A 152 16.42 19.70 -8.57
CA SER A 152 15.77 18.82 -9.55
C SER A 152 14.52 18.15 -8.98
N ALA A 153 14.00 17.10 -9.62
CA ALA A 153 12.81 16.41 -9.11
C ALA A 153 13.18 15.34 -8.06
N ILE A 154 12.34 15.19 -7.04
CA ILE A 154 12.41 14.07 -6.09
C ILE A 154 11.05 13.38 -6.10
N SER A 155 10.99 12.08 -6.40
CA SER A 155 9.71 11.38 -6.46
C SER A 155 9.72 9.96 -5.94
N TYR A 156 8.61 9.54 -5.33
CA TYR A 156 8.42 8.17 -4.85
C TYR A 156 9.53 7.72 -3.88
N CYS A 157 9.93 8.60 -2.97
CA CYS A 157 11.04 8.33 -2.04
C CYS A 157 10.55 8.29 -0.59
N ASN A 158 11.26 7.57 0.28
CA ASN A 158 10.95 7.58 1.71
C ASN A 158 12.17 7.65 2.64
N SER A 159 12.02 8.33 3.77
CA SER A 159 13.04 8.39 4.83
C SER A 159 12.47 7.89 6.16
N MET A 160 13.11 6.88 6.73
CA MET A 160 12.69 6.20 7.97
C MET A 160 13.72 6.35 9.08
N GLY A 161 14.97 6.70 8.75
CA GLY A 161 16.01 6.97 9.75
C GLY A 161 15.82 8.32 10.44
N ALA A 162 16.41 8.47 11.63
CA ALA A 162 16.37 9.73 12.35
C ALA A 162 17.11 10.82 11.58
N VAL A 163 16.51 12.01 11.45
CA VAL A 163 17.15 13.18 10.83
C VAL A 163 17.38 14.21 11.92
N SER A 164 18.64 14.51 12.20
CA SER A 164 19.00 15.41 13.30
C SER A 164 20.17 16.31 12.94
N GLY A 165 20.20 17.49 13.53
CA GLY A 165 21.35 18.37 13.43
C GLY A 165 21.23 19.66 14.23
N SER A 166 22.34 20.38 14.31
CA SER A 166 22.43 21.67 15.02
C SER A 166 22.11 22.89 14.15
N GLY A 167 21.92 22.71 12.84
CA GLY A 167 21.46 23.78 11.95
C GLY A 167 19.94 23.99 11.98
N ASP A 168 19.50 25.02 11.26
CA ASP A 168 18.12 25.49 11.22
C ASP A 168 17.30 24.97 10.02
N LYS A 169 17.97 24.46 8.97
CA LYS A 169 17.32 23.95 7.75
C LYS A 169 17.41 22.43 7.67
N ILE A 170 16.46 21.76 8.32
CA ILE A 170 16.37 20.30 8.39
C ILE A 170 15.01 19.88 7.86
N GLY A 171 14.96 18.90 6.95
CA GLY A 171 13.70 18.34 6.46
C GLY A 171 13.68 16.82 6.41
N GLY A 172 12.49 16.24 6.58
CA GLY A 172 12.29 14.80 6.53
C GLY A 172 12.57 14.20 5.14
N ILE A 173 12.43 15.00 4.07
CA ILE A 173 12.76 14.64 2.69
C ILE A 173 13.95 15.45 2.19
N CYS A 174 13.87 16.77 2.26
CA CYS A 174 14.88 17.65 1.69
C CYS A 174 15.32 18.73 2.69
N GLY A 175 16.62 19.00 2.78
CA GLY A 175 17.13 20.12 3.57
C GLY A 175 16.78 21.47 2.93
N GLU A 176 17.05 21.61 1.64
CA GLU A 176 16.83 22.83 0.85
C GLU A 176 16.32 22.49 -0.55
N ASP A 177 15.21 23.10 -0.98
CA ASP A 177 14.77 23.06 -2.37
C ASP A 177 15.11 24.38 -3.08
N ILE A 178 16.07 24.32 -4.00
CA ILE A 178 16.68 25.45 -4.69
C ILE A 178 16.06 25.61 -6.08
N ASP A 179 15.78 26.85 -6.45
CA ASP A 179 15.19 27.26 -7.73
C ASP A 179 13.77 26.70 -8.01
N GLY A 180 13.27 25.75 -7.22
CA GLY A 180 11.94 25.15 -7.38
C GLY A 180 11.66 24.70 -8.81
N LYS A 181 12.66 24.21 -9.56
CA LYS A 181 12.50 23.86 -10.98
C LYS A 181 12.01 22.42 -11.19
N GLY A 182 12.17 21.55 -10.19
CA GLY A 182 11.69 20.17 -10.21
C GLY A 182 10.56 19.96 -9.20
N ASP A 183 9.60 19.11 -9.55
CA ASP A 183 8.54 18.71 -8.63
C ASP A 183 9.10 17.78 -7.56
N ILE A 184 8.71 18.01 -6.29
CA ILE A 184 8.87 17.01 -5.23
C ILE A 184 7.50 16.38 -5.00
N LYS A 185 7.39 15.07 -5.22
CA LYS A 185 6.08 14.40 -5.13
C LYS A 185 6.11 12.97 -4.62
N ASN A 186 5.03 12.55 -3.97
CA ASN A 186 4.88 11.18 -3.42
C ASN A 186 6.09 10.79 -2.57
N CYS A 187 6.48 11.68 -1.65
CA CYS A 187 7.64 11.50 -0.80
C CYS A 187 7.22 11.53 0.67
N TYR A 188 7.62 10.51 1.42
CA TYR A 188 7.13 10.30 2.78
C TYR A 188 8.29 10.15 3.76
N TYR A 189 8.09 10.60 5.00
CA TYR A 189 9.06 10.33 6.07
C TYR A 189 8.35 9.80 7.31
N ASP A 190 9.04 9.01 8.12
CA ASP A 190 8.47 8.52 9.38
C ASP A 190 8.37 9.68 10.40
N SER A 191 7.17 10.21 10.55
CA SER A 191 6.89 11.35 11.44
C SER A 191 6.92 10.99 12.92
N THR A 192 6.95 9.69 13.24
CA THR A 192 7.17 9.20 14.62
C THR A 192 8.66 9.23 14.97
N VAL A 193 9.53 9.11 13.95
CA VAL A 193 11.00 9.15 14.09
C VAL A 193 11.54 10.58 13.97
N TYR A 194 11.00 11.39 13.05
CA TYR A 194 11.38 12.79 12.86
C TYR A 194 10.14 13.69 12.84
N ALA A 195 10.06 14.63 13.79
CA ALA A 195 8.87 15.47 14.00
C ALA A 195 8.93 16.85 13.32
N GLY A 196 9.92 17.11 12.47
CA GLY A 196 10.04 18.39 11.74
C GLY A 196 9.29 18.40 10.41
N ASP A 197 9.52 19.46 9.63
CA ASP A 197 8.90 19.66 8.33
C ASP A 197 9.46 18.72 7.26
N SER A 198 8.70 18.47 6.19
CA SER A 198 9.18 17.66 5.07
C SER A 198 10.35 18.31 4.30
N ILE A 199 10.38 19.64 4.26
CA ILE A 199 11.41 20.44 3.58
C ILE A 199 11.87 21.53 4.54
N GLY A 200 13.18 21.56 4.85
CA GLY A 200 13.77 22.48 5.82
C GLY A 200 13.83 23.94 5.34
N ASP A 201 14.12 24.17 4.06
CA ASP A 201 14.07 25.47 3.43
C ASP A 201 13.37 25.39 2.07
N LYS A 202 12.20 26.00 1.97
CA LYS A 202 11.40 26.04 0.75
C LYS A 202 11.75 27.31 -0.02
N TYR A 203 12.03 27.17 -1.32
CA TYR A 203 12.12 28.30 -2.26
C TYR A 203 13.27 29.26 -1.96
N ALA A 204 14.48 28.73 -1.80
CA ALA A 204 15.64 29.53 -1.42
C ALA A 204 15.94 30.69 -2.41
N TYR A 205 15.61 30.52 -3.71
CA TYR A 205 15.82 31.55 -4.75
C TYR A 205 14.80 31.44 -5.92
N GLY A 206 14.13 32.54 -6.31
CA GLY A 206 13.49 32.70 -7.63
C GLY A 206 11.98 32.42 -7.76
N ASP A 207 11.46 32.61 -9.00
CA ASP A 207 10.07 32.32 -9.40
C ASP A 207 9.82 30.81 -9.37
N ILE A 208 8.94 30.37 -8.47
CA ILE A 208 8.62 28.98 -8.20
C ILE A 208 7.81 28.39 -9.36
N THR A 209 8.35 27.39 -10.07
CA THR A 209 7.59 26.65 -11.10
C THR A 209 7.21 25.22 -10.71
N GLY A 210 7.98 24.62 -9.81
CA GLY A 210 7.85 23.26 -9.31
C GLY A 210 6.83 23.17 -8.19
N LYS A 211 6.25 21.98 -8.04
CA LYS A 211 5.15 21.73 -7.12
C LYS A 211 5.53 20.72 -6.06
N TYR A 212 4.91 20.88 -4.89
CA TYR A 212 4.91 19.88 -3.82
C TYR A 212 3.57 19.15 -3.82
N GLU A 213 3.59 17.84 -4.03
CA GLU A 213 2.40 16.99 -4.04
C GLU A 213 2.64 15.72 -3.22
N ASN A 214 1.90 15.50 -2.13
CA ASN A 214 2.11 14.36 -1.23
C ASN A 214 3.56 14.29 -0.68
N VAL A 215 4.02 15.41 -0.10
CA VAL A 215 5.36 15.54 0.52
C VAL A 215 5.19 15.73 2.02
N GLU A 216 4.98 14.63 2.74
CA GLU A 216 4.40 14.65 4.07
C GLU A 216 4.90 13.55 5.01
N GLY A 217 4.72 13.77 6.30
CA GLY A 217 5.05 12.78 7.34
C GLY A 217 3.95 11.74 7.48
N LYS A 218 4.35 10.48 7.61
CA LYS A 218 3.47 9.33 7.90
C LYS A 218 3.96 8.65 9.17
N THR A 219 3.05 8.29 10.06
CA THR A 219 3.44 7.62 11.32
C THR A 219 4.01 6.23 11.06
N THR A 220 4.81 5.70 11.98
CA THR A 220 5.30 4.30 11.88
C THR A 220 4.15 3.31 11.73
N GLU A 221 2.96 3.59 12.29
CA GLU A 221 1.76 2.76 12.08
C GLU A 221 1.31 2.73 10.62
N GLN A 222 1.30 3.88 9.95
CA GLN A 222 0.93 3.99 8.54
C GLN A 222 1.98 3.37 7.61
N TYR A 223 3.25 3.38 8.03
CA TYR A 223 4.27 2.56 7.38
C TYR A 223 4.00 1.07 7.57
N ARG A 224 3.76 0.63 8.81
CA ARG A 224 3.58 -0.78 9.15
C ARG A 224 2.33 -1.40 8.54
N ASN A 225 1.24 -0.64 8.45
CA ASN A 225 -0.04 -1.15 7.97
C ASN A 225 -0.09 -1.29 6.45
N GLY A 226 0.86 -0.71 5.70
CA GLY A 226 0.91 -0.78 4.23
C GLY A 226 0.43 0.47 3.49
N GLU A 227 -0.07 1.50 4.18
CA GLU A 227 -0.52 2.75 3.55
C GLU A 227 0.61 3.37 2.72
N VAL A 228 1.81 3.48 3.29
CA VAL A 228 2.93 4.13 2.60
C VAL A 228 3.45 3.29 1.42
N ALA A 229 3.46 1.96 1.54
CA ALA A 229 3.83 1.08 0.42
C ALA A 229 2.86 1.26 -0.75
N TYR A 230 1.56 1.27 -0.48
CA TYR A 230 0.53 1.55 -1.49
C TYR A 230 0.73 2.93 -2.14
N LEU A 231 0.93 3.97 -1.33
CA LEU A 231 1.11 5.34 -1.82
C LEU A 231 2.36 5.50 -2.69
N LEU A 232 3.48 4.87 -2.31
CA LEU A 232 4.71 4.87 -3.10
C LEU A 232 4.52 4.13 -4.43
N GLN A 233 3.75 3.03 -4.46
CA GLN A 233 3.49 2.27 -5.69
C GLN A 233 2.43 2.93 -6.59
N ASN A 234 1.51 3.72 -6.04
CA ASN A 234 0.37 4.29 -6.76
C ASN A 234 0.82 5.20 -7.91
N GLY A 235 0.29 4.95 -9.12
CA GLY A 235 0.65 5.69 -10.32
C GLY A 235 1.92 5.20 -11.03
N GLN A 236 2.57 4.15 -10.54
CA GLN A 236 3.71 3.52 -11.21
C GLN A 236 3.26 2.29 -12.01
N SER A 237 3.77 2.14 -13.24
CA SER A 237 3.44 1.01 -14.13
C SER A 237 4.19 -0.29 -13.80
N GLU A 238 5.36 -0.16 -13.19
CA GLU A 238 6.19 -1.29 -12.76
C GLU A 238 6.01 -1.51 -11.26
N GLU A 239 6.07 -2.76 -10.81
CA GLU A 239 6.04 -3.12 -9.38
C GLU A 239 7.41 -2.81 -8.75
N ILE A 240 7.52 -1.58 -8.22
CA ILE A 240 8.76 -1.04 -7.65
C ILE A 240 8.71 -1.08 -6.14
N TRP A 241 7.59 -0.73 -5.51
CA TRP A 241 7.42 -0.73 -4.06
C TRP A 241 6.44 -1.80 -3.62
N GLY A 242 6.79 -2.47 -2.53
CA GLY A 242 5.92 -3.44 -1.87
C GLY A 242 6.31 -3.64 -0.41
N GLN A 243 5.53 -4.47 0.28
CA GLN A 243 5.69 -4.73 1.71
C GLN A 243 4.95 -6.01 2.08
N THR A 244 5.55 -6.84 2.93
CA THR A 244 4.87 -8.01 3.51
C THR A 244 4.05 -7.58 4.73
N ILE A 245 2.74 -7.39 4.55
CA ILE A 245 1.85 -6.87 5.59
C ILE A 245 1.74 -7.87 6.75
N GLY A 246 1.89 -7.34 7.97
CA GLY A 246 1.96 -8.13 9.21
C GLY A 246 3.37 -8.61 9.58
N THR A 247 4.37 -8.42 8.71
CA THR A 247 5.79 -8.74 8.99
C THR A 247 6.67 -7.51 8.91
N ASP A 248 6.67 -6.82 7.76
CA ASP A 248 7.56 -5.70 7.51
C ASP A 248 7.02 -4.41 8.12
N THR A 249 7.88 -3.62 8.75
CA THR A 249 7.49 -2.28 9.24
C THR A 249 7.50 -1.24 8.14
N TYR A 250 8.38 -1.39 7.15
CA TYR A 250 8.60 -0.37 6.12
C TYR A 250 8.53 -0.98 4.70
N PRO A 251 8.13 -0.20 3.69
CA PRO A 251 8.18 -0.59 2.28
C PRO A 251 9.61 -0.90 1.82
N VAL A 252 9.74 -1.88 0.94
CA VAL A 252 11.01 -2.25 0.30
C VAL A 252 10.85 -2.22 -1.22
N LEU A 253 11.98 -2.06 -1.91
CA LEU A 253 12.01 -2.20 -3.36
C LEU A 253 11.73 -3.66 -3.74
N HIS A 254 10.86 -3.86 -4.72
CA HIS A 254 10.43 -5.17 -5.25
C HIS A 254 9.83 -6.11 -4.19
N GLY A 255 9.23 -5.54 -3.14
CA GLY A 255 8.47 -6.30 -2.14
C GLY A 255 7.11 -6.79 -2.67
N PRO A 256 6.39 -7.62 -1.90
CA PRO A 256 5.03 -8.05 -2.26
C PRO A 256 4.08 -6.86 -2.44
N LYS A 257 3.24 -6.90 -3.47
CA LYS A 257 2.28 -5.84 -3.76
C LYS A 257 1.31 -5.62 -2.59
N VAL A 258 1.00 -4.35 -2.32
CA VAL A 258 0.02 -3.95 -1.31
C VAL A 258 -1.21 -3.37 -1.99
N TYR A 259 -2.37 -3.93 -1.67
CA TYR A 259 -3.67 -3.49 -2.14
C TYR A 259 -4.34 -2.60 -1.09
N LYS A 260 -5.05 -1.57 -1.56
CA LYS A 260 -5.98 -0.79 -0.73
C LYS A 260 -7.34 -1.47 -0.81
N ASN A 261 -7.77 -2.11 0.28
CA ASN A 261 -9.05 -2.77 0.39
C ASN A 261 -10.04 -1.87 1.11
N ILE A 262 -11.22 -1.71 0.51
CA ILE A 262 -12.30 -0.87 1.04
C ILE A 262 -13.37 -1.78 1.63
N THR A 263 -13.76 -1.48 2.86
CA THR A 263 -14.99 -2.03 3.45
C THR A 263 -16.10 -1.04 3.19
N TYR A 264 -17.11 -1.48 2.46
CA TYR A 264 -18.29 -0.72 2.08
C TYR A 264 -19.43 -0.99 3.05
N MET A 265 -20.20 0.03 3.41
CA MET A 265 -21.35 -0.10 4.30
C MET A 265 -22.50 -0.89 3.66
N GLY A 266 -22.60 -0.85 2.34
CA GLY A 266 -23.65 -1.51 1.54
C GLY A 266 -23.11 -2.62 0.65
N CYS A 267 -24.01 -3.19 -0.15
CA CYS A 267 -23.78 -4.37 -0.97
C CYS A 267 -22.91 -4.15 -2.22
N ASN A 268 -22.42 -2.94 -2.48
CA ASN A 268 -21.56 -2.63 -3.61
C ASN A 268 -20.69 -1.38 -3.34
N ASP A 269 -19.84 -1.06 -4.32
CA ASP A 269 -18.86 0.02 -4.32
C ASP A 269 -19.46 1.45 -4.40
N SER A 270 -20.77 1.53 -4.64
CA SER A 270 -21.52 2.79 -4.68
C SER A 270 -22.01 3.23 -3.30
N SER A 271 -21.81 2.40 -2.28
CA SER A 271 -22.17 2.72 -0.89
C SER A 271 -21.07 3.46 -0.15
N ASP A 272 -21.41 4.03 1.01
CA ASP A 272 -20.45 4.76 1.85
C ASP A 272 -19.30 3.84 2.31
N VAL A 273 -18.10 4.40 2.37
CA VAL A 273 -16.90 3.68 2.86
C VAL A 273 -16.97 3.57 4.38
N ALA A 274 -17.01 2.35 4.90
CA ALA A 274 -16.95 2.03 6.33
C ALA A 274 -15.52 2.15 6.87
N SER A 275 -14.55 1.57 6.14
CA SER A 275 -13.14 1.61 6.51
C SER A 275 -12.25 1.34 5.30
N VAL A 276 -10.97 1.71 5.43
CA VAL A 276 -9.91 1.37 4.49
C VAL A 276 -8.88 0.54 5.22
N SER A 277 -8.42 -0.52 4.59
CA SER A 277 -7.32 -1.36 5.07
C SER A 277 -6.35 -1.63 3.94
N TYR A 278 -5.14 -2.09 4.28
CA TYR A 278 -4.12 -2.46 3.32
C TYR A 278 -3.67 -3.89 3.58
N SER A 279 -3.50 -4.67 2.52
CA SER A 279 -3.06 -6.07 2.64
C SER A 279 -2.38 -6.55 1.37
N ASN A 280 -1.77 -7.74 1.41
CA ASN A 280 -1.21 -8.38 0.23
C ASN A 280 -2.26 -9.14 -0.62
N GLU A 281 -3.54 -9.09 -0.27
CA GLU A 281 -4.65 -9.68 -1.03
C GLU A 281 -5.65 -8.60 -1.45
N GLU A 282 -6.06 -8.60 -2.71
CA GLU A 282 -7.12 -7.72 -3.20
C GLU A 282 -8.48 -8.27 -2.76
N LYS A 283 -9.11 -7.62 -1.80
CA LYS A 283 -10.34 -8.12 -1.18
C LYS A 283 -11.15 -7.00 -0.54
N ASP A 284 -11.91 -6.29 -1.36
CA ASP A 284 -12.97 -5.42 -0.86
C ASP A 284 -14.03 -6.23 -0.13
N VAL A 285 -14.64 -5.60 0.88
CA VAL A 285 -15.69 -6.20 1.71
C VAL A 285 -16.95 -5.37 1.55
N PHE A 286 -18.07 -6.05 1.26
CA PHE A 286 -19.36 -5.40 1.09
C PHE A 286 -20.28 -5.71 2.26
N GLY A 287 -20.95 -4.67 2.74
CA GLY A 287 -21.99 -4.78 3.76
C GLY A 287 -23.29 -5.36 3.20
N LYS A 288 -24.33 -5.32 4.03
CA LYS A 288 -25.65 -5.86 3.66
C LYS A 288 -26.41 -4.92 2.72
N HIS A 289 -27.42 -5.45 2.05
CA HIS A 289 -28.40 -4.64 1.34
C HIS A 289 -29.14 -3.70 2.32
N ASN A 290 -29.46 -2.49 1.86
CA ASN A 290 -30.25 -1.52 2.61
C ASN A 290 -31.48 -1.11 1.78
N PHE A 291 -32.66 -1.53 2.21
CA PHE A 291 -33.90 -1.42 1.44
C PHE A 291 -34.73 -0.22 1.87
N GLU A 292 -35.16 0.57 0.90
CA GLU A 292 -36.13 1.65 1.03
C GLU A 292 -37.30 1.32 0.08
N ASP A 293 -38.52 1.25 0.61
CA ASP A 293 -39.73 0.86 -0.15
C ASP A 293 -39.60 -0.47 -0.94
N GLY A 294 -38.86 -1.43 -0.38
CA GLY A 294 -38.67 -2.76 -0.98
C GLY A 294 -37.62 -2.81 -2.10
N ILE A 295 -36.85 -1.74 -2.31
CA ILE A 295 -35.77 -1.67 -3.28
C ILE A 295 -34.47 -1.32 -2.56
N CYS A 296 -33.40 -2.06 -2.82
CA CYS A 296 -32.09 -1.76 -2.26
C CYS A 296 -31.59 -0.43 -2.83
N LYS A 297 -31.31 0.55 -1.98
CA LYS A 297 -30.89 1.88 -2.40
C LYS A 297 -29.53 1.92 -3.11
N TYR A 298 -28.72 0.86 -2.96
CA TYR A 298 -27.36 0.79 -3.53
C TYR A 298 -27.32 0.07 -4.88
N CYS A 299 -28.03 -1.05 -5.03
CA CYS A 299 -28.00 -1.87 -6.25
C CYS A 299 -29.29 -1.86 -7.06
N GLY A 300 -30.39 -1.31 -6.53
CA GLY A 300 -31.70 -1.29 -7.20
C GLY A 300 -32.44 -2.63 -7.21
N GLU A 301 -31.87 -3.67 -6.61
CA GLU A 301 -32.51 -4.99 -6.49
C GLU A 301 -33.71 -4.95 -5.54
N LYS A 302 -34.72 -5.77 -5.83
CA LYS A 302 -35.93 -5.87 -5.01
C LYS A 302 -35.72 -6.78 -3.82
N LEU A 303 -36.43 -6.49 -2.74
CA LEU A 303 -36.49 -7.37 -1.57
C LEU A 303 -37.23 -8.65 -1.94
N ALA A 304 -36.53 -9.78 -1.91
CA ALA A 304 -37.08 -11.07 -2.28
C ALA A 304 -37.41 -11.94 -1.06
N ALA A 305 -36.65 -11.81 0.03
CA ALA A 305 -36.88 -12.54 1.27
C ALA A 305 -36.33 -11.82 2.50
N THR A 306 -36.82 -12.21 3.67
CA THR A 306 -36.25 -11.82 4.96
C THR A 306 -35.94 -13.04 5.82
N VAL A 307 -34.86 -13.00 6.60
CA VAL A 307 -34.54 -13.99 7.64
C VAL A 307 -34.68 -13.32 9.00
N THR A 308 -35.60 -13.81 9.83
CA THR A 308 -35.88 -13.22 11.14
C THR A 308 -35.57 -14.19 12.27
N LYS A 309 -34.91 -13.71 13.33
CA LYS A 309 -34.65 -14.47 14.57
C LYS A 309 -34.66 -13.53 15.77
N GLY A 310 -35.68 -13.65 16.63
CA GLY A 310 -35.89 -12.68 17.71
C GLY A 310 -36.12 -11.28 17.14
N ASP A 311 -35.32 -10.31 17.57
CA ASP A 311 -35.38 -8.93 17.08
C ASP A 311 -34.52 -8.68 15.82
N GLU A 312 -33.72 -9.67 15.40
CA GLU A 312 -32.87 -9.55 14.22
C GLU A 312 -33.65 -9.87 12.93
N THR A 313 -33.50 -9.02 11.91
CA THR A 313 -34.03 -9.25 10.56
C THR A 313 -32.95 -8.98 9.52
N ILE A 314 -32.72 -9.94 8.63
CA ILE A 314 -31.82 -9.85 7.48
C ILE A 314 -32.65 -9.78 6.22
N SER A 315 -32.51 -8.73 5.44
CA SER A 315 -33.21 -8.54 4.16
C SER A 315 -32.33 -9.00 3.00
N CYS A 316 -32.88 -9.81 2.11
CA CYS A 316 -32.15 -10.50 1.04
C CYS A 316 -32.78 -10.21 -0.33
N VAL A 317 -31.94 -10.12 -1.36
CA VAL A 317 -32.38 -9.92 -2.77
C VAL A 317 -32.72 -11.23 -3.46
N SER A 318 -32.52 -12.37 -2.80
CA SER A 318 -32.97 -13.66 -3.29
C SER A 318 -33.30 -14.63 -2.14
N LEU A 319 -34.19 -15.60 -2.40
CA LEU A 319 -34.43 -16.68 -1.45
C LEU A 319 -33.20 -17.57 -1.20
N PRO A 320 -32.40 -17.96 -2.23
CA PRO A 320 -31.15 -18.69 -1.99
C PRO A 320 -30.19 -17.97 -1.03
N GLU A 321 -30.04 -16.65 -1.15
CA GLU A 321 -29.27 -15.84 -0.19
C GLU A 321 -29.85 -15.95 1.23
N ALA A 322 -31.17 -15.82 1.37
CA ALA A 322 -31.84 -15.96 2.66
C ALA A 322 -31.68 -17.36 3.28
N ILE A 323 -31.71 -18.42 2.46
CA ILE A 323 -31.42 -19.79 2.90
C ILE A 323 -29.99 -19.89 3.42
N GLY A 324 -29.00 -19.35 2.70
CA GLY A 324 -27.60 -19.38 3.15
C GLY A 324 -27.36 -18.74 4.52
N TYR A 325 -28.10 -17.67 4.85
CA TYR A 325 -28.10 -17.11 6.21
C TYR A 325 -28.81 -18.05 7.21
N ALA A 326 -30.00 -18.54 6.87
CA ALA A 326 -30.83 -19.36 7.77
C ALA A 326 -30.18 -20.70 8.14
N GLU A 327 -29.42 -21.31 7.24
CA GLU A 327 -28.64 -22.52 7.48
C GLU A 327 -27.67 -22.39 8.67
N ASN A 328 -27.25 -21.17 8.99
CA ASN A 328 -26.34 -20.87 10.10
C ASN A 328 -27.05 -20.18 11.28
N MET A 329 -28.38 -20.10 11.26
CA MET A 329 -29.20 -19.39 12.26
C MET A 329 -30.34 -20.28 12.80
N PRO A 330 -30.04 -21.31 13.63
CA PRO A 330 -31.07 -22.20 14.17
C PRO A 330 -32.21 -21.44 14.87
N GLY A 331 -33.46 -21.80 14.58
CA GLY A 331 -34.68 -21.16 15.02
C GLY A 331 -35.13 -19.95 14.17
N SER A 332 -34.45 -19.61 13.09
CA SER A 332 -34.85 -18.49 12.22
C SER A 332 -36.08 -18.80 11.36
N VAL A 333 -36.74 -17.76 10.86
CA VAL A 333 -37.82 -17.84 9.87
C VAL A 333 -37.39 -17.09 8.62
N VAL A 334 -37.35 -17.80 7.49
CA VAL A 334 -37.18 -17.24 6.14
C VAL A 334 -38.56 -16.95 5.58
N THR A 335 -38.87 -15.68 5.30
CA THR A 335 -40.16 -15.25 4.75
C THR A 335 -39.97 -14.78 3.32
N ALA A 336 -40.66 -15.40 2.37
CA ALA A 336 -40.67 -14.97 0.97
C ALA A 336 -41.46 -13.66 0.80
N MET A 337 -40.96 -12.78 -0.07
CA MET A 337 -41.59 -11.49 -0.41
C MET A 337 -41.96 -11.39 -1.90
N GLU A 338 -41.51 -12.33 -2.72
CA GLU A 338 -41.88 -12.46 -4.12
C GLU A 338 -41.92 -13.92 -4.59
N ASP A 339 -42.49 -14.13 -5.77
CA ASP A 339 -42.45 -15.44 -6.43
C ASP A 339 -41.01 -15.75 -6.88
N THR A 340 -40.58 -16.98 -6.66
CA THR A 340 -39.26 -17.45 -7.09
C THR A 340 -39.35 -18.45 -8.23
N ASN A 341 -38.26 -18.52 -9.00
CA ASN A 341 -38.05 -19.50 -10.07
C ASN A 341 -36.71 -20.24 -9.86
N THR A 342 -36.26 -20.35 -8.62
CA THR A 342 -34.97 -20.94 -8.24
C THR A 342 -35.20 -22.12 -7.32
N THR A 343 -34.48 -23.21 -7.61
CA THR A 343 -34.37 -24.35 -6.71
C THR A 343 -33.68 -23.92 -5.42
N LEU A 344 -34.20 -24.34 -4.28
CA LEU A 344 -33.63 -24.08 -2.97
C LEU A 344 -32.91 -25.33 -2.48
N ASP A 345 -31.59 -25.24 -2.31
CA ASP A 345 -30.76 -26.32 -1.77
C ASP A 345 -30.39 -26.03 -0.31
N ILE A 346 -30.71 -26.96 0.58
CA ILE A 346 -30.40 -26.90 2.01
C ILE A 346 -29.44 -28.04 2.31
N ASN A 347 -28.21 -27.68 2.64
CA ASN A 347 -27.06 -28.57 2.69
C ASN A 347 -26.43 -28.66 4.10
N ASN A 348 -26.62 -27.66 4.96
CA ASN A 348 -26.01 -27.66 6.30
C ASN A 348 -26.73 -28.65 7.25
N PRO A 349 -26.02 -29.64 7.82
CA PRO A 349 -26.59 -30.61 8.76
C PRO A 349 -27.17 -30.02 10.04
N ASP A 350 -26.66 -28.87 10.48
CA ASP A 350 -27.11 -28.20 11.69
C ASP A 350 -28.30 -27.24 11.45
N SER A 351 -28.83 -27.21 10.21
CA SER A 351 -29.99 -26.38 9.88
C SER A 351 -31.19 -26.76 10.74
N ASP A 352 -31.79 -25.79 11.45
CA ASP A 352 -33.10 -25.92 12.10
C ASP A 352 -33.86 -24.60 11.88
N PHE A 353 -34.65 -24.48 10.81
CA PHE A 353 -35.32 -23.21 10.50
C PHE A 353 -36.65 -23.41 9.76
N THR A 354 -37.44 -22.33 9.69
CA THR A 354 -38.73 -22.30 8.99
C THR A 354 -38.64 -21.54 7.68
N ILE A 355 -39.21 -22.07 6.60
CA ILE A 355 -39.46 -21.39 5.33
C ILE A 355 -40.95 -21.05 5.29
N ASP A 356 -41.29 -19.78 5.45
CA ASP A 356 -42.63 -19.25 5.20
C ASP A 356 -42.72 -18.69 3.78
N ILE A 357 -43.46 -19.39 2.92
CA ILE A 357 -43.65 -18.96 1.53
C ILE A 357 -44.59 -17.74 1.42
N ASN A 358 -45.28 -17.36 2.51
CA ASN A 358 -46.01 -16.08 2.65
C ASN A 358 -46.95 -15.74 1.48
N GLY A 359 -47.58 -16.75 0.87
CA GLY A 359 -48.50 -16.55 -0.26
C GLY A 359 -47.85 -16.51 -1.64
N HIS A 360 -46.54 -16.74 -1.73
CA HIS A 360 -45.77 -16.74 -2.97
C HIS A 360 -45.53 -18.13 -3.54
N LYS A 361 -45.23 -18.18 -4.85
CA LYS A 361 -44.81 -19.38 -5.55
C LYS A 361 -43.33 -19.65 -5.29
N ILE A 362 -43.01 -20.90 -4.94
CA ILE A 362 -41.63 -21.41 -4.85
C ILE A 362 -41.48 -22.59 -5.83
N ASP A 363 -40.30 -22.76 -6.44
CA ASP A 363 -39.96 -23.92 -7.28
C ASP A 363 -39.45 -25.10 -6.42
N ASP A 364 -38.46 -25.87 -6.87
CA ASP A 364 -37.98 -27.08 -6.20
C ASP A 364 -37.32 -26.78 -4.85
N ILE A 365 -37.45 -27.68 -3.88
CA ILE A 365 -36.76 -27.60 -2.59
C ILE A 365 -36.05 -28.94 -2.34
N ASN A 366 -34.73 -28.88 -2.19
CA ASN A 366 -33.90 -30.03 -1.88
C ASN A 366 -33.38 -29.90 -0.44
N VAL A 367 -33.87 -30.76 0.45
CA VAL A 367 -33.44 -30.83 1.85
C VAL A 367 -32.43 -31.96 2.01
N ASN A 368 -31.15 -31.65 1.78
CA ASN A 368 -30.07 -32.61 1.85
C ASN A 368 -29.67 -32.94 3.29
N ASN A 369 -29.79 -31.99 4.22
CA ASN A 369 -29.62 -32.23 5.66
C ASN A 369 -30.49 -31.29 6.52
N GLY A 370 -30.60 -31.58 7.82
CA GLY A 370 -31.17 -30.69 8.83
C GLY A 370 -32.68 -30.85 9.07
N LYS A 371 -33.25 -29.96 9.87
CA LYS A 371 -34.65 -29.93 10.29
C LYS A 371 -35.36 -28.69 9.75
N ILE A 372 -36.19 -28.85 8.73
CA ILE A 372 -36.81 -27.75 8.01
C ILE A 372 -38.33 -27.77 8.19
N THR A 373 -38.92 -26.64 8.55
CA THR A 373 -40.37 -26.47 8.58
C THR A 373 -40.80 -25.59 7.40
N ILE A 374 -41.77 -26.00 6.61
CA ILE A 374 -42.27 -25.22 5.46
C ILE A 374 -43.73 -24.87 5.70
N ILE A 375 -44.08 -23.58 5.69
CA ILE A 375 -45.43 -23.07 5.94
C ILE A 375 -45.82 -22.02 4.90
N ALA A 376 -47.12 -21.67 4.87
CA ALA A 376 -47.64 -20.54 4.13
C ALA A 376 -48.52 -19.69 5.05
N SER A 377 -48.01 -18.56 5.54
CA SER A 377 -48.76 -17.67 6.43
C SER A 377 -49.88 -16.89 5.72
N LYS A 378 -49.78 -16.73 4.39
CA LYS A 378 -50.82 -16.13 3.54
C LYS A 378 -51.33 -17.11 2.49
N THR A 379 -52.61 -16.96 2.16
CA THR A 379 -53.26 -17.74 1.11
C THR A 379 -52.73 -17.38 -0.27
N GLY A 380 -52.57 -18.37 -1.16
CA GLY A 380 -52.22 -18.15 -2.56
C GLY A 380 -50.88 -18.76 -2.96
N GLY A 381 -50.00 -18.97 -1.97
CA GLY A 381 -48.68 -19.55 -2.17
C GLY A 381 -48.74 -21.05 -2.43
N TYR A 382 -47.81 -21.54 -3.23
CA TYR A 382 -47.67 -22.96 -3.52
C TYR A 382 -46.23 -23.31 -3.91
N VAL A 383 -45.87 -24.57 -3.67
CA VAL A 383 -44.64 -25.15 -4.23
C VAL A 383 -45.01 -25.80 -5.57
N LYS A 384 -44.36 -25.35 -6.64
CA LYS A 384 -44.58 -25.83 -8.01
C LYS A 384 -43.72 -27.05 -8.33
N GLY A 385 -42.52 -27.10 -7.75
CA GLY A 385 -41.49 -28.09 -8.01
C GLY A 385 -41.61 -29.38 -7.19
N GLU A 386 -40.53 -30.15 -7.19
CA GLU A 386 -40.33 -31.32 -6.34
C GLU A 386 -39.84 -30.91 -4.94
N LEU A 387 -40.19 -31.72 -3.93
CA LEU A 387 -39.57 -31.68 -2.61
C LEU A 387 -38.78 -32.97 -2.42
N ASP A 388 -37.45 -32.87 -2.53
CA ASP A 388 -36.52 -33.99 -2.35
C ASP A 388 -35.93 -33.92 -0.94
N ILE A 389 -36.14 -34.98 -0.15
CA ILE A 389 -35.71 -35.08 1.24
C ILE A 389 -34.76 -36.27 1.34
N LYS A 390 -33.52 -36.01 1.77
CA LYS A 390 -32.53 -37.06 2.03
C LYS A 390 -32.73 -37.68 3.41
N LYS A 391 -32.32 -38.95 3.56
CA LYS A 391 -32.52 -39.81 4.73
C LYS A 391 -32.23 -39.18 6.10
N ASP A 392 -31.26 -38.28 6.19
CA ASP A 392 -30.83 -37.68 7.46
C ASP A 392 -31.49 -36.31 7.74
N SER A 393 -32.49 -35.93 6.93
CA SER A 393 -33.25 -34.70 7.06
C SER A 393 -34.62 -34.93 7.71
N THR A 394 -35.11 -33.95 8.46
CA THR A 394 -36.49 -33.91 8.97
C THR A 394 -37.22 -32.73 8.35
N VAL A 395 -38.32 -32.98 7.63
CA VAL A 395 -39.14 -31.91 7.05
C VAL A 395 -40.55 -31.94 7.63
N THR A 396 -41.01 -30.79 8.11
CA THR A 396 -42.41 -30.58 8.54
C THR A 396 -43.09 -29.64 7.55
N ILE A 397 -44.24 -30.03 7.01
CA ILE A 397 -45.00 -29.20 6.05
C ILE A 397 -46.32 -28.79 6.72
N GLY A 398 -46.58 -27.49 6.80
CA GLY A 398 -47.85 -26.92 7.25
C GLY A 398 -48.85 -26.73 6.12
N ASP A 399 -49.65 -25.65 6.17
CA ASP A 399 -50.72 -25.34 5.20
C ASP A 399 -50.20 -24.85 3.83
N VAL A 400 -49.30 -25.62 3.20
CA VAL A 400 -48.72 -25.31 1.89
C VAL A 400 -49.49 -26.01 0.79
N LYS A 401 -49.92 -25.28 -0.24
CA LYS A 401 -50.57 -25.85 -1.42
C LYS A 401 -49.53 -26.36 -2.42
N SER A 402 -49.88 -27.41 -3.15
CA SER A 402 -49.08 -27.93 -4.27
C SER A 402 -49.88 -27.82 -5.58
N ARG A 403 -49.28 -27.38 -6.68
CA ARG A 403 -49.99 -27.22 -7.97
C ARG A 403 -49.26 -27.95 -9.10
N GLU A 404 -49.97 -28.92 -9.70
CA GLU A 404 -49.46 -29.89 -10.69
C GLU A 404 -48.38 -30.84 -10.15
N ARG A 405 -48.41 -32.12 -10.58
CA ARG A 405 -47.56 -33.26 -10.15
C ARG A 405 -46.48 -32.95 -9.12
N TYR A 406 -46.89 -32.69 -7.87
CA TYR A 406 -45.96 -32.51 -6.77
C TYR A 406 -45.41 -33.88 -6.38
N ILE A 407 -44.12 -34.08 -6.62
CA ILE A 407 -43.46 -35.34 -6.31
C ILE A 407 -42.68 -35.12 -5.02
N LEU A 408 -43.21 -35.66 -3.92
CA LEU A 408 -42.45 -35.85 -2.69
C LEU A 408 -41.51 -37.04 -2.89
N ARG A 409 -40.21 -36.81 -2.87
CA ARG A 409 -39.19 -37.87 -2.91
C ARG A 409 -38.51 -37.95 -1.56
N VAL A 410 -38.69 -39.07 -0.85
CA VAL A 410 -37.97 -39.38 0.38
C VAL A 410 -36.96 -40.47 0.03
N ASN A 411 -35.68 -40.12 0.06
CA ASN A 411 -34.57 -40.97 -0.40
C ASN A 411 -33.75 -41.54 0.75
#